data_AF-A0A5N5T811-F1
#
_entry.id   AF-A0A5N5T811-F1
#
_cell.length_a   1.000
_cell.length_b   1.000
_cell.length_c   1.000
_cell.angle_alpha   90.00
_cell.angle_beta   90.00
_cell.angle_gamma   90.00
#
_symmetry.space_group_name_H-M   'P 1'
#
loop_
_entity.id
_entity.type
_entity.pdbx_description
1 polymer ?
#
loop_
_entity_poly.entity_id
_entity_poly.type
_entity_poly.pdbx_seq_one_letter_code
_entity_poly.pdbx_strand_id
1 'polypeptide(L)'
;MSRTVQKIAPLVLLFFRGVNKGGEILIYLRIIISGLIGGVGGINEVSLRKLLVFSSLNHIGWIIIPLVSENEFWLLKLYYLNQIFSCNYSILLFTNRVKGINIKSSKN
;
A
#
# COMPACT_ATOMS: atom_id res chain seq x y z
N MET A 1 9.81 15.44 10.75
CA MET A 1 9.47 14.01 10.90
C MET A 1 8.97 13.49 9.56
N SER A 2 9.50 12.36 9.09
CA SER A 2 9.07 11.74 7.83
C SER A 2 7.60 11.31 7.93
N ARG A 3 6.88 11.36 6.80
CA ARG A 3 5.48 10.89 6.67
C ARG A 3 5.26 9.44 7.13
N THR A 4 6.33 8.66 7.26
CA THR A 4 6.28 7.28 7.76
C THR A 4 6.04 7.25 9.27
N VAL A 5 6.73 8.09 10.04
CA VAL A 5 6.61 8.13 11.51
C VAL A 5 5.21 8.59 11.94
N GLN A 6 4.62 9.53 11.20
CA GLN A 6 3.26 10.03 11.48
C GLN A 6 2.17 8.97 11.29
N LYS A 7 2.41 7.91 10.51
CA LYS A 7 1.44 6.82 10.27
C LYS A 7 1.47 5.75 11.36
N ILE A 8 2.56 5.65 12.14
CA ILE A 8 2.77 4.57 13.13
C ILE A 8 1.84 4.75 14.34
N ALA A 9 1.74 5.96 14.90
CA ALA A 9 0.90 6.24 16.06
C ALA A 9 -0.60 5.87 15.86
N PRO A 10 -1.27 6.27 14.76
CA PRO A 10 -2.66 5.87 14.54
C PRO A 10 -2.83 4.37 14.24
N LEU A 11 -1.83 3.71 13.64
CA LEU A 11 -1.83 2.24 13.45
C LEU A 11 -1.76 1.49 14.78
N VAL A 12 -0.91 1.95 15.70
CA VAL A 12 -0.79 1.38 17.05
C VAL A 12 -2.06 1.60 17.88
N LEU A 13 -2.69 2.76 17.75
CA LEU A 13 -3.99 3.03 18.42
C LEU A 13 -5.11 2.12 17.90
N LEU A 14 -5.16 1.85 16.60
CA LEU A 14 -6.10 0.88 16.01
C LEU A 14 -5.87 -0.54 16.54
N PHE A 15 -4.61 -0.93 16.74
CA PHE A 15 -4.24 -2.23 17.29
C PHE A 15 -4.75 -2.41 18.73
N PHE A 16 -4.45 -1.47 19.63
CA PHE A 16 -4.82 -1.60 21.05
C PHE A 16 -6.31 -1.51 21.31
N ARG A 17 -7.07 -0.79 20.47
CA ARG A 17 -8.50 -0.62 20.69
C ARG A 17 -9.31 -1.89 20.41
N GLY A 18 -8.77 -2.81 19.61
CA GLY A 18 -9.50 -3.95 19.08
C GLY A 18 -10.61 -3.52 18.12
N VAL A 19 -11.01 -4.41 17.22
CA VAL A 19 -12.15 -4.15 16.34
C VAL A 19 -13.42 -4.64 17.00
N ASN A 20 -14.25 -3.73 17.48
CA ASN A 20 -15.60 -4.08 17.92
C ASN A 20 -16.43 -4.52 16.71
N LYS A 21 -17.35 -5.48 16.89
CA LYS A 21 -18.22 -6.03 15.83
C LYS A 21 -18.99 -4.99 14.99
N GLY A 22 -19.24 -3.79 15.53
CA GLY A 22 -19.86 -2.67 14.78
C GLY A 22 -18.90 -1.77 13.99
N GLY A 23 -17.60 -1.83 14.28
CA GLY A 23 -16.55 -1.02 13.63
C GLY A 23 -15.94 -1.66 12.38
N GLU A 24 -16.15 -2.96 12.16
CA GLU A 24 -15.62 -3.71 11.01
C GLU A 24 -16.06 -3.12 9.67
N ILE A 25 -17.34 -2.77 9.53
CA ILE A 25 -17.88 -2.15 8.31
C ILE A 25 -17.13 -0.85 7.97
N LEU A 26 -16.87 0.01 8.96
CA LEU A 26 -16.17 1.27 8.73
C LEU A 26 -14.71 1.04 8.32
N ILE A 27 -14.08 -0.01 8.85
CA ILE A 27 -12.71 -0.38 8.49
C ILE A 27 -12.67 -0.93 7.07
N TYR A 28 -13.59 -1.83 6.69
CA TYR A 28 -13.69 -2.34 5.32
C TYR A 28 -13.96 -1.22 4.31
N LEU A 29 -14.86 -0.28 4.62
CA LEU A 29 -15.08 0.91 3.79
C LEU A 29 -13.80 1.73 3.61
N ARG A 30 -13.03 1.94 4.68
CA ARG A 30 -11.74 2.63 4.60
C ARG A 30 -10.73 1.89 3.74
N ILE A 31 -10.66 0.55 3.82
CA ILE A 31 -9.79 -0.27 2.98
C ILE A 31 -10.16 -0.07 1.50
N ILE A 32 -11.44 -0.20 1.15
CA ILE A 32 -11.93 -0.05 -0.23
C ILE A 32 -11.62 1.35 -0.77
N ILE A 33 -11.93 2.40 0.00
CA ILE A 33 -11.68 3.79 -0.40
C ILE A 33 -10.18 4.03 -0.58
N SER A 34 -9.33 3.51 0.31
CA SER A 34 -7.88 3.66 0.20
C SER A 34 -7.30 2.97 -1.04
N GLY A 35 -7.82 1.80 -1.40
CA GLY A 35 -7.44 1.05 -2.60
C GLY A 35 -7.93 1.74 -3.88
N LEU A 36 -9.15 2.25 -3.90
CA LEU A 36 -9.71 2.99 -5.04
C LEU A 36 -8.94 4.29 -5.29
N ILE A 37 -8.73 5.11 -4.26
CA ILE A 37 -8.01 6.39 -4.39
C ILE A 37 -6.53 6.14 -4.72
N GLY A 38 -5.88 5.18 -4.05
CA GLY A 38 -4.47 4.89 -4.25
C GLY A 38 -4.17 4.17 -5.57
N GLY A 39 -5.07 3.31 -6.04
CA GLY A 39 -4.97 2.62 -7.31
C GLY A 39 -5.35 3.53 -8.48
N VAL A 40 -6.64 3.92 -8.56
CA VAL A 40 -7.19 4.68 -9.69
C VAL A 40 -6.60 6.09 -9.76
N GLY A 41 -6.43 6.77 -8.62
CA GLY A 41 -5.86 8.12 -8.57
C GLY A 41 -4.40 8.20 -9.00
N GLY A 42 -3.66 7.09 -8.98
CA GLY A 42 -2.25 7.04 -9.38
C GLY A 42 -2.01 6.80 -10.87
N ILE A 43 -3.02 6.38 -11.65
CA ILE A 43 -2.83 5.89 -13.02
C ILE A 43 -2.41 7.01 -13.99
N ASN A 44 -2.92 8.24 -13.81
CA ASN A 44 -2.73 9.34 -14.76
C ASN A 44 -1.84 10.47 -14.22
N GLU A 45 -1.12 10.24 -13.11
CA GLU A 45 -0.28 11.25 -12.48
C GLU A 45 1.18 11.12 -12.91
N VAL A 46 1.70 12.16 -13.58
CA VAL A 46 3.05 12.18 -14.17
C VAL A 46 4.12 12.52 -13.12
N SER A 47 3.72 13.19 -12.03
CA SER A 47 4.68 13.60 -11.00
C SER A 47 5.00 12.47 -10.01
N LEU A 48 6.29 12.14 -9.88
CA LEU A 48 6.77 11.10 -8.96
C LEU A 48 6.33 11.34 -7.51
N ARG A 49 6.29 12.60 -7.07
CA ARG A 49 5.91 12.96 -5.70
C ARG A 49 4.45 12.60 -5.39
N LYS A 50 3.53 12.81 -6.34
CA LYS A 50 2.12 12.44 -6.15
C LYS A 50 1.91 10.94 -6.30
N LEU A 51 2.61 10.29 -7.21
CA LEU A 51 2.56 8.84 -7.38
C LEU A 51 2.97 8.12 -6.09
N LEU A 52 4.01 8.58 -5.40
CA LEU A 52 4.42 8.06 -4.09
C LEU A 52 3.36 8.28 -3.00
N VAL A 53 2.55 9.34 -3.10
CA VAL A 53 1.44 9.57 -2.17
C VAL A 53 0.32 8.55 -2.44
N PHE A 54 -0.09 8.36 -3.69
CA PHE A 54 -1.11 7.39 -4.09
C PHE A 54 -0.73 5.94 -3.76
N SER A 55 0.51 5.52 -4.04
CA SER A 55 0.97 4.19 -3.66
C SER A 55 0.97 3.99 -2.14
N SER A 56 1.32 5.02 -1.37
CA SER A 56 1.28 4.97 0.09
C SER A 56 -0.14 4.92 0.67
N LEU A 57 -1.15 5.40 -0.06
CA LEU A 57 -2.56 5.27 0.31
C LEU A 57 -3.06 3.85 0.06
N ASN A 58 -2.74 3.28 -1.11
CA ASN A 58 -3.08 1.90 -1.42
C ASN A 58 -2.49 0.92 -0.39
N HIS A 59 -1.22 1.12 -0.04
CA HIS A 59 -0.52 0.26 0.92
C HIS A 59 -1.11 0.31 2.35
N ILE A 60 -1.69 1.44 2.77
CA ILE A 60 -2.37 1.54 4.08
C ILE A 60 -3.59 0.61 4.14
N GLY A 61 -4.36 0.49 3.05
CA GLY A 61 -5.49 -0.43 2.98
C GLY A 61 -5.07 -1.88 3.26
N TRP A 62 -3.99 -2.33 2.63
CA TRP A 62 -3.47 -3.69 2.79
C TRP A 62 -2.87 -3.96 4.17
N ILE A 63 -2.28 -2.94 4.82
CA ILE A 63 -1.80 -3.06 6.20
C ILE A 63 -2.98 -3.26 7.17
N ILE A 64 -4.11 -2.59 6.94
CA ILE A 64 -5.26 -2.63 7.85
C ILE A 64 -6.04 -3.95 7.77
N ILE A 65 -6.05 -4.65 6.63
CA ILE A 65 -6.78 -5.93 6.45
C ILE A 65 -6.46 -6.94 7.56
N PRO A 66 -5.18 -7.28 7.82
CA PRO A 66 -4.91 -8.25 8.85
C PRO A 66 -5.26 -7.69 10.25
N LEU A 67 -5.25 -6.36 10.50
CA LEU A 67 -5.52 -5.78 11.85
C LEU A 67 -6.92 -6.12 12.34
N VAL A 68 -7.82 -6.39 11.41
CA VAL A 68 -9.21 -6.76 11.68
C VAL A 68 -9.34 -8.25 12.00
N SER A 69 -8.37 -9.08 11.61
CA SER A 69 -8.41 -10.51 11.95
C SER A 69 -7.98 -10.72 13.40
N GLU A 70 -8.84 -11.35 14.20
CA GLU A 70 -8.59 -11.71 15.61
C GLU A 70 -7.45 -12.75 15.81
N ASN A 71 -6.71 -13.11 14.74
CA ASN A 71 -5.67 -14.13 14.80
C ASN A 71 -4.36 -13.59 15.39
N GLU A 72 -3.76 -14.36 16.30
CA GLU A 72 -2.50 -14.03 17.00
C GLU A 72 -1.30 -13.78 16.06
N PHE A 73 -1.31 -14.34 14.84
CA PHE A 73 -0.23 -14.23 13.85
C PHE A 73 -0.31 -12.99 12.95
N TRP A 74 -0.95 -11.92 13.41
CA TRP A 74 -1.16 -10.71 12.65
C TRP A 74 0.13 -10.08 12.09
N LEU A 75 1.15 -9.95 12.93
CA LEU A 75 2.44 -9.32 12.57
C LEU A 75 3.18 -10.09 11.46
N LEU A 76 3.09 -11.43 11.48
CA LEU A 76 3.65 -12.29 10.42
C LEU A 76 2.92 -12.09 9.09
N LYS A 77 1.58 -11.97 9.14
CA LYS A 77 0.75 -11.67 7.97
C LYS A 77 1.09 -10.32 7.34
N LEU A 78 1.29 -9.30 8.17
CA LEU A 78 1.77 -7.99 7.73
C LEU A 78 3.14 -8.06 7.06
N TYR A 79 4.09 -8.74 7.69
CA TYR A 79 5.45 -8.87 7.16
C TYR A 79 5.43 -9.52 5.77
N TYR A 80 4.66 -10.61 5.61
CA TYR A 80 4.53 -11.30 4.33
C TYR A 80 3.89 -10.43 3.24
N LEU A 81 2.84 -9.67 3.58
CA LEU A 81 2.19 -8.74 2.65
C LEU A 81 3.13 -7.61 2.21
N ASN A 82 3.91 -7.04 3.12
CA ASN A 82 4.91 -6.01 2.81
C ASN A 82 6.03 -6.55 1.90
N GLN A 83 6.46 -7.80 2.12
CA GLN A 83 7.45 -8.47 1.29
C GLN A 83 6.95 -8.65 -0.15
N ILE A 84 5.71 -9.10 -0.32
CA ILE A 84 5.07 -9.30 -1.63
C ILE A 84 4.95 -7.97 -2.38
N PHE A 85 4.53 -6.89 -1.71
CA PHE A 85 4.40 -5.58 -2.34
C PHE A 85 5.74 -5.02 -2.82
N SER A 86 6.78 -5.18 -2.00
CA SER A 86 8.13 -4.73 -2.32
C SER A 86 8.69 -5.47 -3.54
N CYS A 87 8.41 -6.77 -3.64
CA CYS A 87 8.79 -7.60 -4.79
C CYS A 87 8.05 -7.20 -6.08
N ASN A 88 6.74 -6.94 -6.00
CA ASN A 88 5.97 -6.48 -7.16
C ASN A 88 6.46 -5.13 -7.69
N TYR A 89 6.84 -4.20 -6.80
CA TYR A 89 7.38 -2.90 -7.20
C TYR A 89 8.75 -3.03 -7.88
N SER A 90 9.63 -3.91 -7.40
CA SER A 90 10.95 -4.12 -8.01
C SER A 90 10.84 -4.77 -9.40
N ILE A 91 9.92 -5.72 -9.59
CA ILE A 91 9.63 -6.36 -10.88
C ILE A 91 9.06 -5.34 -11.89
N LEU A 92 8.15 -4.46 -11.46
CA LEU A 92 7.61 -3.39 -12.30
C LEU A 92 8.70 -2.41 -12.76
N LEU A 93 9.60 -2.01 -11.86
CA LEU A 93 10.73 -1.14 -12.21
C LEU A 93 11.70 -1.82 -13.19
N PHE A 94 11.94 -3.11 -13.01
CA PHE A 94 12.79 -3.90 -13.92
C PHE A 94 12.19 -3.98 -15.32
N THR A 95 10.91 -4.31 -15.44
CA THR A 95 10.22 -4.39 -16.75
C THR A 95 10.15 -3.04 -17.46
N ASN A 96 9.94 -1.94 -16.73
CA ASN A 96 9.97 -0.59 -17.29
C ASN A 96 11.38 -0.19 -17.78
N ARG A 97 12.45 -0.60 -17.07
CA ARG A 97 13.83 -0.42 -17.55
C ARG A 97 14.09 -1.18 -18.85
N VAL A 98 13.67 -2.45 -18.93
CA VAL A 98 13.88 -3.29 -20.12
C VAL A 98 13.13 -2.73 -21.33
N LYS A 99 11.87 -2.27 -21.17
CA LYS A 99 11.13 -1.59 -22.25
C LYS A 99 11.82 -0.29 -22.70
N GLY A 100 12.31 0.52 -21.77
CA GLY A 100 13.04 1.74 -22.09
C GLY A 100 14.33 1.50 -22.89
N ILE A 101 15.05 0.41 -22.60
CA ILE A 101 16.25 0.00 -23.33
C ILE A 101 15.89 -0.44 -24.76
N ASN A 102 14.86 -1.28 -24.93
CA ASN A 102 14.43 -1.75 -26.25
C ASN A 102 13.98 -0.61 -27.18
N ILE A 103 13.27 0.40 -26.65
CA ILE A 103 12.85 1.57 -27.44
C ILE A 103 14.06 2.41 -27.89
N LYS A 104 15.10 2.50 -27.05
CA LYS A 104 16.33 3.22 -27.39
C LYS A 104 17.15 2.48 -28.44
N SER A 105 17.18 1.16 -28.40
CA SER A 105 17.84 0.30 -29.39
C SER A 105 17.13 0.27 -30.75
N SER A 106 15.82 0.55 -30.81
CA SER A 106 15.04 0.58 -32.06
C SER A 106 15.16 1.91 -32.83
N LYS A 107 15.71 2.95 -32.21
CA LYS A 107 15.87 4.29 -32.82
C LYS A 107 17.30 4.59 -33.30
N ASN A 108 18.25 3.70 -33.02
CA ASN A 108 19.62 3.72 -33.54
C ASN A 108 19.76 2.65 -34.62
#